data_AF-A0A088G554-F1
#
_entry.id   AF-A0A088G554-F1
#
_cell.length_a   1.000
_cell.length_b   1.000
_cell.length_c   1.000
_cell.angle_alpha   90.00
_cell.angle_beta   90.00
_cell.angle_gamma   90.00
#
_symmetry.space_group_name_H-M   'P 1'
#
loop_
_entity.id
_entity.type
_entity.pdbx_description
1 polymer ?
#
loop_
_entity_poly.entity_id
_entity_poly.type
_entity_poly.pdbx_seq_one_letter_code
_entity_poly.pdbx_strand_id
1 'polypeptide(L)'
;CWLDGVLRAKPLETGIVNGMDVIGWNPATDKYISVKYNATTVAEARALNKEILQAEVGLPVDSSIPVIVFIGRLEEQKGSDILIAAIPEFLEENVQIIVLGTGKKKMEEELMLLEAKYPQNARGIAKFNVPLAHMMFAGANFIIVPSRFEPCGLIQLQGMRYGVIPICSSTGGLVDTVSEGVTGFHMGSFNVEFETVDPADVAAVASNVTRALKQYKTPSFHAMVQNCMAQTYLERTGKEVGGGSSWARVE
;
A
#
# COMPACT_ATOMS: atom_id res chain seq x y z
N CYS A 1 -27.36 13.25 17.49
CA CYS A 1 -27.44 14.65 16.99
C CYS A 1 -27.90 14.61 15.52
N TRP A 2 -28.42 15.71 14.99
CA TRP A 2 -29.30 15.84 13.80
C TRP A 2 -29.00 15.05 12.49
N LEU A 3 -27.85 14.38 12.33
CA LEU A 3 -27.51 13.60 11.13
C LEU A 3 -28.14 12.19 11.08
N ASP A 4 -28.42 11.54 12.22
CA ASP A 4 -28.95 10.16 12.23
C ASP A 4 -30.34 10.03 11.60
N GLY A 5 -31.16 11.09 11.69
CA GLY A 5 -32.50 11.12 11.10
C GLY A 5 -32.49 11.37 9.59
N VAL A 6 -31.46 12.05 9.07
CA VAL A 6 -31.35 12.39 7.64
C VAL A 6 -30.85 11.19 6.83
N LEU A 7 -29.99 10.35 7.41
CA LEU A 7 -29.43 9.17 6.73
C LEU A 7 -30.41 8.00 6.62
N ARG A 8 -31.45 7.93 7.47
CA ARG A 8 -32.49 6.87 7.37
C ARG A 8 -33.59 7.17 6.34
N ALA A 9 -33.68 8.41 5.85
CA ALA A 9 -34.76 8.85 4.98
C ALA A 9 -34.44 8.76 3.47
N LYS A 10 -33.22 8.33 3.11
CA LYS A 10 -32.81 8.08 1.73
C LYS A 10 -32.40 6.61 1.59
N PRO A 11 -32.72 5.92 0.46
CA PRO A 11 -32.08 4.65 0.16
C PRO A 11 -30.56 4.89 0.19
N LEU A 12 -29.81 3.98 0.85
CA LEU A 12 -28.36 4.06 0.94
C LEU A 12 -27.81 4.36 -0.46
N GLU A 13 -27.20 5.54 -0.64
CA GLU A 13 -26.35 5.77 -1.80
C GLU A 13 -25.28 4.69 -1.71
N THR A 14 -25.32 3.73 -2.63
CA THR A 14 -24.32 2.67 -2.73
C THR A 14 -22.97 3.36 -2.84
N GLY A 15 -22.08 3.12 -1.89
CA GLY A 15 -20.72 3.64 -1.94
C GLY A 15 -20.05 3.10 -3.20
N ILE A 16 -19.93 3.92 -4.24
CA ILE A 16 -19.21 3.55 -5.46
C ILE A 16 -17.73 3.63 -5.09
N VAL A 17 -17.06 2.48 -5.07
CA VAL A 17 -15.60 2.42 -4.96
C VAL A 17 -15.02 3.26 -6.09
N ASN A 18 -14.19 4.25 -5.78
CA ASN A 18 -13.61 5.11 -6.81
C ASN A 18 -12.82 4.27 -7.82
N GLY A 19 -13.05 4.53 -9.10
CA GLY A 19 -12.26 3.95 -10.17
C GLY A 19 -10.80 4.43 -10.16
N MET A 20 -9.90 3.60 -10.69
CA MET A 20 -8.48 3.92 -10.82
C MET A 20 -8.14 4.30 -12.27
N ASP A 21 -7.11 5.12 -12.47
CA ASP A 21 -6.51 5.31 -13.79
C ASP A 21 -5.72 4.06 -14.19
N VAL A 22 -6.42 3.09 -14.78
CA VAL A 22 -5.83 1.81 -15.21
C VAL A 22 -4.91 1.93 -16.43
N ILE A 23 -4.91 3.09 -17.10
CA ILE A 23 -4.01 3.36 -18.23
C ILE A 23 -2.67 3.86 -17.69
N GLY A 24 -2.71 4.83 -16.77
CA GLY A 24 -1.52 5.36 -16.10
C GLY A 24 -0.84 4.32 -15.21
N TRP A 25 -1.62 3.50 -14.50
CA TRP A 25 -1.14 2.49 -13.56
C TRP A 25 -1.27 1.07 -14.15
N ASN A 26 -0.39 0.76 -15.11
CA ASN A 26 -0.38 -0.54 -15.78
C ASN A 26 1.04 -1.10 -15.92
N PRO A 27 1.44 -2.14 -15.16
CA PRO A 27 2.79 -2.69 -15.23
C PRO A 27 3.18 -3.22 -16.62
N ALA A 28 2.22 -3.49 -17.52
CA ALA A 28 2.52 -3.95 -18.87
C ALA A 28 2.92 -2.81 -19.83
N THR A 29 2.52 -1.56 -19.54
CA THR A 29 2.72 -0.41 -20.43
C THR A 29 3.35 0.80 -19.74
N ASP A 30 3.59 0.73 -18.44
CA ASP A 30 4.14 1.81 -17.63
C ASP A 30 5.52 2.26 -18.16
N LYS A 31 5.64 3.57 -18.36
CA LYS A 31 6.84 4.20 -18.93
C LYS A 31 7.91 4.51 -17.88
N TYR A 32 7.57 4.48 -16.60
CA TYR A 32 8.48 4.83 -15.50
C TYR A 32 9.24 3.63 -14.95
N ILE A 33 8.84 2.41 -15.31
CA ILE A 33 9.46 1.17 -14.81
C ILE A 33 10.35 0.56 -15.89
N SER A 34 11.50 0.04 -15.48
CA SER A 34 12.51 -0.49 -16.40
C SER A 34 12.08 -1.81 -17.03
N VAL A 35 11.48 -2.69 -16.23
CA VAL A 35 11.01 -4.01 -16.69
C VAL A 35 9.49 -4.05 -16.59
N LYS A 36 8.82 -4.08 -17.74
CA LYS A 36 7.36 -4.21 -17.83
C LYS A 36 6.95 -5.66 -17.65
N TYR A 37 5.74 -5.88 -17.11
CA TYR A 37 5.27 -7.22 -16.81
C TYR A 37 3.75 -7.34 -16.75
N ASN A 38 3.28 -8.59 -16.75
CA ASN A 38 1.91 -8.96 -16.47
C ASN A 38 1.88 -10.01 -15.34
N ALA A 39 0.71 -10.58 -15.05
CA ALA A 39 0.52 -11.54 -13.97
C ALA A 39 1.40 -12.81 -14.10
N THR A 40 1.75 -13.25 -15.31
CA THR A 40 2.57 -14.46 -15.49
C THR A 40 4.07 -14.20 -15.36
N THR A 41 4.52 -12.97 -15.62
CA THR A 41 5.95 -12.59 -15.58
C THR A 41 6.33 -11.77 -14.33
N VAL A 42 5.38 -11.53 -13.43
CA VAL A 42 5.54 -10.61 -12.28
C VAL A 42 6.69 -11.00 -11.35
N ALA A 43 6.94 -12.30 -11.14
CA ALA A 43 7.95 -12.75 -10.18
C ALA A 43 9.37 -12.32 -10.60
N GLU A 44 9.73 -12.59 -11.85
CA GLU A 44 11.04 -12.25 -12.43
C GLU A 44 11.19 -10.74 -12.61
N ALA A 45 10.17 -10.08 -13.17
CA ALA A 45 10.22 -8.64 -13.41
C ALA A 45 10.29 -7.82 -12.12
N ARG A 46 9.58 -8.23 -11.06
CA ARG A 46 9.68 -7.58 -9.74
C ARG A 46 11.08 -7.69 -9.17
N ALA A 47 11.75 -8.84 -9.29
CA ALA A 47 13.11 -9.00 -8.78
C ALA A 47 14.07 -7.97 -9.41
N LEU A 48 13.99 -7.81 -10.74
CA LEU A 48 14.80 -6.82 -11.47
C LEU A 48 14.41 -5.37 -11.12
N ASN A 49 13.11 -5.04 -11.10
CA ASN A 49 12.67 -3.69 -10.72
C ASN A 49 13.02 -3.37 -9.26
N LYS A 50 13.05 -4.38 -8.36
CA LYS A 50 13.45 -4.20 -6.97
C LYS A 50 14.93 -3.83 -6.86
N GLU A 51 15.80 -4.53 -7.57
CA GLU A 51 17.24 -4.21 -7.57
C GLU A 51 17.50 -2.80 -8.09
N ILE A 52 16.78 -2.40 -9.14
CA ILE A 52 16.84 -1.03 -9.68
C ILE A 52 16.34 -0.01 -8.66
N LEU A 53 15.21 -0.28 -8.01
CA LEU A 53 14.68 0.57 -6.96
C LEU A 53 15.65 0.71 -5.79
N GLN A 54 16.21 -0.39 -5.31
CA GLN A 54 17.21 -0.40 -4.23
C GLN A 54 18.42 0.47 -4.60
N ALA A 55 18.95 0.30 -5.82
CA ALA A 55 20.05 1.12 -6.31
C ALA A 55 19.68 2.62 -6.39
N GLU A 56 18.51 2.95 -6.93
CA GLU A 56 18.01 4.32 -7.09
C GLU A 56 17.90 5.06 -5.74
N VAL A 57 17.43 4.37 -4.70
CA VAL A 57 17.30 4.97 -3.35
C VAL A 57 18.54 4.75 -2.47
N GLY A 58 19.59 4.13 -3.02
CA GLY A 58 20.86 3.88 -2.34
C GLY A 58 20.82 2.83 -1.24
N LEU A 59 19.85 1.90 -1.26
CA LEU A 59 19.80 0.73 -0.36
C LEU A 59 20.69 -0.41 -0.89
N PRO A 60 21.09 -1.37 -0.03
CA PRO A 60 21.70 -2.61 -0.48
C PRO A 60 20.85 -3.30 -1.55
N VAL A 61 21.49 -3.59 -2.68
CA VAL A 61 20.88 -4.28 -3.82
C VAL A 61 20.88 -5.78 -3.55
N ASP A 62 19.71 -6.30 -3.23
CA ASP A 62 19.48 -7.73 -3.01
C ASP A 62 17.99 -8.02 -3.24
N SER A 63 17.68 -8.67 -4.37
CA SER A 63 16.30 -9.04 -4.71
C SER A 63 15.67 -10.01 -3.70
N SER A 64 16.50 -10.67 -2.89
CA SER A 64 16.09 -11.64 -1.88
C SER A 64 15.52 -11.01 -0.62
N ILE A 65 15.78 -9.72 -0.36
CA ILE A 65 15.27 -8.95 0.78
C ILE A 65 13.88 -8.38 0.43
N PRO A 66 12.86 -8.57 1.28
CA PRO A 66 11.54 -7.96 1.06
C PRO A 66 11.60 -6.43 1.17
N VAL A 67 10.91 -5.74 0.25
CA VAL A 67 10.76 -4.28 0.28
C VAL A 67 9.31 -3.91 0.60
N ILE A 68 9.15 -3.08 1.63
CA ILE A 68 7.90 -2.45 2.03
C ILE A 68 7.91 -1.00 1.56
N VAL A 69 6.79 -0.51 1.02
CA VAL A 69 6.67 0.88 0.61
C VAL A 69 5.51 1.58 1.31
N PHE A 70 5.70 2.86 1.61
CA PHE A 70 4.62 3.78 1.94
C PHE A 70 4.65 4.93 0.93
N ILE A 71 3.48 5.25 0.37
CA ILE A 71 3.31 6.38 -0.55
C ILE A 71 2.08 7.15 -0.10
N GLY A 72 2.25 8.40 0.30
CA GLY A 72 1.11 9.20 0.76
C GLY A 72 1.47 10.55 1.37
N ARG A 73 0.43 11.29 1.75
CA ARG A 73 0.62 12.52 2.54
C ARG A 73 1.14 12.17 3.93
N LEU A 74 2.08 12.97 4.42
CA LEU A 74 2.63 12.85 5.78
C LEU A 74 1.72 13.60 6.75
N GLU A 75 0.65 12.91 7.17
CA GLU A 75 -0.39 13.42 8.06
C GLU A 75 -0.88 12.29 8.99
N GLU A 76 -1.42 12.66 10.14
CA GLU A 76 -1.97 11.71 11.14
C GLU A 76 -3.14 10.92 10.55
N GLN A 77 -3.93 11.52 9.65
CA GLN A 77 -4.96 10.79 8.89
C GLN A 77 -4.40 9.53 8.21
N LYS A 78 -3.18 9.62 7.65
CA LYS A 78 -2.51 8.53 6.93
C LYS A 78 -1.64 7.67 7.85
N GLY A 79 -1.67 7.92 9.16
CA GLY A 79 -0.90 7.22 10.17
C GLY A 79 0.61 7.28 9.94
N SER A 80 1.11 8.36 9.33
CA SER A 80 2.55 8.51 9.07
C SER A 80 3.36 8.59 10.36
N ASP A 81 2.81 9.21 11.40
CA ASP A 81 3.33 9.18 12.77
C ASP A 81 3.36 7.77 13.38
N ILE A 82 2.29 6.98 13.21
CA ILE A 82 2.24 5.59 13.66
C ILE A 82 3.31 4.76 12.94
N LEU A 83 3.43 4.94 11.62
CA LEU A 83 4.43 4.25 10.81
C LEU A 83 5.85 4.58 11.27
N ILE A 84 6.18 5.86 11.42
CA ILE A 84 7.51 6.32 11.86
C ILE A 84 7.86 5.70 13.21
N ALA A 85 6.89 5.65 14.15
CA ALA A 85 7.08 5.03 15.45
C ALA A 85 7.26 3.50 15.38
N ALA A 86 6.63 2.83 14.41
CA ALA A 86 6.69 1.36 14.26
C ALA A 86 7.92 0.85 13.49
N ILE A 87 8.54 1.69 12.66
CA ILE A 87 9.74 1.32 11.88
C ILE A 87 10.83 0.65 12.72
N PRO A 88 11.26 1.19 13.88
CA PRO A 88 12.27 0.55 14.71
C PRO A 88 11.92 -0.88 15.12
N GLU A 89 10.65 -1.19 15.36
CA GLU A 89 10.22 -2.50 15.87
C GLU A 89 10.30 -3.60 14.81
N PHE A 90 9.87 -3.33 13.58
CA PHE A 90 9.90 -4.35 12.52
C PHE A 90 11.21 -4.37 11.72
N LEU A 91 12.08 -3.37 11.87
CA LEU A 91 13.43 -3.39 11.28
C LEU A 91 14.39 -4.36 11.97
N GLU A 92 13.98 -5.01 13.06
CA GLU A 92 14.67 -6.18 13.61
C GLU A 92 14.65 -7.38 12.64
N GLU A 93 13.68 -7.41 11.72
CA GLU A 93 13.60 -8.38 10.64
C GLU A 93 14.51 -7.99 9.47
N ASN A 94 14.90 -8.97 8.63
CA ASN A 94 15.64 -8.67 7.39
C ASN A 94 14.71 -8.09 6.32
N VAL A 95 14.43 -6.79 6.42
CA VAL A 95 13.50 -6.06 5.55
C VAL A 95 14.03 -4.67 5.23
N GLN A 96 13.58 -4.13 4.10
CA GLN A 96 13.79 -2.74 3.71
C GLN A 96 12.46 -1.99 3.64
N ILE A 97 12.47 -0.71 4.01
CA ILE A 97 11.33 0.19 3.89
C ILE A 97 11.70 1.48 3.13
N ILE A 98 10.83 1.88 2.20
CA ILE A 98 10.94 3.13 1.46
C ILE A 98 9.66 3.93 1.68
N VAL A 99 9.78 5.14 2.21
CA VAL A 99 8.65 6.01 2.52
C VAL A 99 8.76 7.27 1.67
N LEU A 100 7.76 7.48 0.81
CA LEU A 100 7.65 8.60 -0.12
C LEU A 100 6.43 9.44 0.23
N GLY A 101 6.65 10.72 0.51
CA GLY A 101 5.54 11.60 0.87
C GLY A 101 5.96 13.03 1.16
N THR A 102 4.98 13.92 1.26
CA THR A 102 5.14 15.29 1.74
C THR A 102 3.97 15.62 2.66
N GLY A 103 4.14 16.55 3.59
CA GLY A 103 3.08 16.94 4.52
C GLY A 103 3.59 17.77 5.69
N LYS A 104 3.32 17.32 6.92
CA LYS A 104 3.74 18.03 8.12
C LYS A 104 5.26 18.01 8.25
N LYS A 105 5.86 19.21 8.41
CA LYS A 105 7.31 19.40 8.51
C LYS A 105 7.99 18.49 9.54
N LYS A 106 7.37 18.31 10.72
CA LYS A 106 7.89 17.41 11.75
C LYS A 106 8.04 15.96 11.25
N MET A 107 7.03 15.45 10.54
CA MET A 107 7.07 14.11 9.96
C MET A 107 8.08 14.01 8.82
N GLU A 108 8.21 15.05 7.99
CA GLU A 108 9.26 15.12 6.95
C GLU A 108 10.66 15.08 7.56
N GLU A 109 10.89 15.82 8.64
CA GLU A 109 12.16 15.83 9.38
C GLU A 109 12.48 14.45 9.97
N GLU A 110 11.52 13.83 10.68
CA GLU A 110 11.67 12.47 11.21
C GLU A 110 11.93 11.45 10.10
N LEU A 111 11.28 11.62 8.96
CA LEU A 111 11.43 10.77 7.80
C LEU A 111 12.85 10.86 7.20
N MET A 112 13.40 12.06 7.07
CA MET A 112 14.76 12.26 6.56
C MET A 112 15.84 11.68 7.49
N LEU A 113 15.54 11.49 8.77
CA LEU A 113 16.46 10.85 9.72
C LEU A 113 16.55 9.33 9.55
N LEU A 114 15.62 8.69 8.81
CA LEU A 114 15.60 7.25 8.63
C LEU A 114 16.87 6.71 7.97
N GLU A 115 17.39 7.41 6.96
CA GLU A 115 18.61 7.00 6.26
C GLU A 115 19.83 7.00 7.21
N ALA A 116 19.94 8.03 8.06
CA ALA A 116 21.03 8.11 9.03
C ALA A 116 20.92 7.05 10.14
N LYS A 117 19.69 6.75 10.60
CA LYS A 117 19.44 5.77 11.67
C LYS A 117 19.55 4.32 11.19
N TYR A 118 19.08 4.05 9.97
CA TYR A 118 18.97 2.70 9.41
C TYR A 118 19.50 2.67 7.96
N PRO A 119 20.79 2.95 7.74
CA PRO A 119 21.35 3.15 6.41
C PRO A 119 21.23 1.93 5.50
N GLN A 120 21.07 0.71 6.04
CA GLN A 120 20.91 -0.50 5.23
C GLN A 120 19.45 -0.92 5.00
N ASN A 121 18.51 -0.28 5.70
CA ASN A 121 17.12 -0.77 5.77
C ASN A 121 16.08 0.29 5.39
N ALA A 122 16.28 1.57 5.72
CA ALA A 122 15.23 2.57 5.58
C ALA A 122 15.65 3.76 4.69
N ARG A 123 14.73 4.19 3.82
CA ARG A 123 14.86 5.42 3.05
C ARG A 123 13.61 6.28 3.20
N GLY A 124 13.83 7.54 3.52
CA GLY A 124 12.78 8.54 3.64
C GLY A 124 12.94 9.63 2.59
N ILE A 125 11.89 9.85 1.80
CA ILE A 125 11.93 10.74 0.63
C ILE A 125 10.79 11.75 0.76
N ALA A 126 11.13 12.92 1.31
CA ALA A 126 10.20 14.02 1.56
C ALA A 126 9.91 14.86 0.29
N LYS A 127 9.44 14.22 -0.80
CA LYS A 127 9.22 14.87 -2.11
C LYS A 127 8.03 14.29 -2.85
N PHE A 128 7.41 15.12 -3.70
CA PHE A 128 6.49 14.62 -4.71
C PHE A 128 7.29 14.05 -5.90
N ASN A 129 7.22 12.74 -6.13
CA ASN A 129 7.93 12.08 -7.23
C ASN A 129 7.09 10.95 -7.82
N VAL A 130 6.35 11.28 -8.90
CA VAL A 130 5.51 10.30 -9.60
C VAL A 130 6.33 9.15 -10.19
N PRO A 131 7.40 9.38 -10.98
CA PRO A 131 8.23 8.28 -11.49
C PRO A 131 8.69 7.30 -10.41
N LEU A 132 9.15 7.81 -9.27
CA LEU A 132 9.60 6.97 -8.16
C LEU A 132 8.44 6.17 -7.54
N ALA A 133 7.23 6.73 -7.43
CA ALA A 133 6.06 5.99 -6.94
C ALA A 133 5.75 4.77 -7.83
N HIS A 134 5.87 4.90 -9.16
CA HIS A 134 5.72 3.78 -10.10
C HIS A 134 6.83 2.73 -9.91
N MET A 135 8.10 3.16 -9.76
CA MET A 135 9.22 2.26 -9.46
C MET A 135 9.01 1.52 -8.13
N MET A 136 8.52 2.22 -7.11
CA MET A 136 8.18 1.64 -5.80
C MET A 136 7.13 0.54 -5.94
N PHE A 137 6.04 0.76 -6.69
CA PHE A 137 5.08 -0.31 -6.93
C PHE A 137 5.62 -1.47 -7.75
N ALA A 138 6.48 -1.22 -8.74
CA ALA A 138 7.06 -2.30 -9.55
C ALA A 138 8.11 -3.14 -8.81
N GLY A 139 8.84 -2.55 -7.86
CA GLY A 139 9.90 -3.22 -7.11
C GLY A 139 9.48 -3.76 -5.74
N ALA A 140 8.44 -3.20 -5.11
CA ALA A 140 8.03 -3.58 -3.77
C ALA A 140 7.33 -4.93 -3.70
N ASN A 141 7.35 -5.53 -2.50
CA ASN A 141 6.58 -6.72 -2.17
C ASN A 141 5.29 -6.37 -1.43
N PHE A 142 5.39 -5.39 -0.53
CA PHE A 142 4.27 -4.95 0.29
C PHE A 142 4.11 -3.44 0.24
N ILE A 143 2.87 -2.97 0.35
CA ILE A 143 2.55 -1.57 0.60
C ILE A 143 1.90 -1.46 1.97
N ILE A 144 2.43 -0.59 2.83
CA ILE A 144 1.83 -0.31 4.13
C ILE A 144 0.89 0.89 4.05
N VAL A 145 -0.35 0.72 4.52
CA VAL A 145 -1.39 1.74 4.53
C VAL A 145 -1.96 1.87 5.95
N PRO A 146 -1.24 2.53 6.87
CA PRO A 146 -1.60 2.60 8.28
C PRO A 146 -2.61 3.73 8.57
N SER A 147 -3.56 3.99 7.66
CA SER A 147 -4.49 5.13 7.79
C SER A 147 -5.38 5.01 9.03
N ARG A 148 -5.57 6.09 9.78
CA ARG A 148 -6.62 6.13 10.82
C ARG A 148 -8.01 6.09 10.22
N PHE A 149 -8.19 6.73 9.06
CA PHE A 149 -9.41 6.66 8.27
C PHE A 149 -9.12 6.82 6.77
N GLU A 150 -9.81 6.03 5.95
CA GLU A 150 -9.58 5.96 4.51
C GLU A 150 -10.92 5.75 3.77
N PRO A 151 -11.61 6.83 3.33
CA PRO A 151 -12.95 6.72 2.75
C PRO A 151 -13.03 5.81 1.52
N CYS A 152 -11.95 5.72 0.74
CA CYS A 152 -11.89 4.85 -0.44
C CYS A 152 -10.51 4.18 -0.56
N GLY A 153 -9.44 4.98 -0.46
CA GLY A 153 -8.08 4.51 -0.69
C GLY A 153 -7.83 4.20 -2.17
N LEU A 154 -6.92 4.92 -2.82
CA LEU A 154 -6.47 4.60 -4.19
C LEU A 154 -5.14 3.86 -4.20
N ILE A 155 -4.32 4.05 -3.18
CA ILE A 155 -2.93 3.60 -3.16
C ILE A 155 -2.82 2.07 -3.07
N GLN A 156 -3.73 1.42 -2.34
CA GLN A 156 -3.79 -0.03 -2.25
C GLN A 156 -4.25 -0.66 -3.58
N LEU A 157 -5.17 -0.02 -4.31
CA LEU A 157 -5.60 -0.48 -5.63
C LEU A 157 -4.46 -0.38 -6.65
N GLN A 158 -3.71 0.73 -6.62
CA GLN A 158 -2.50 0.90 -7.42
C GLN A 158 -1.45 -0.16 -7.10
N GLY A 159 -1.19 -0.41 -5.81
CA GLY A 159 -0.27 -1.46 -5.39
C GLY A 159 -0.71 -2.85 -5.87
N MET A 160 -1.96 -3.21 -5.64
CA MET A 160 -2.51 -4.51 -6.03
C MET A 160 -2.44 -4.74 -7.54
N ARG A 161 -2.63 -3.69 -8.35
CA ARG A 161 -2.47 -3.76 -9.81
C ARG A 161 -1.06 -4.12 -10.25
N TYR A 162 -0.05 -3.75 -9.48
CA TYR A 162 1.37 -4.10 -9.68
C TYR A 162 1.75 -5.40 -8.95
N GLY A 163 0.78 -6.05 -8.31
CA GLY A 163 0.95 -7.27 -7.51
C GLY A 163 1.62 -7.01 -6.15
N VAL A 164 1.63 -5.78 -5.66
CA VAL A 164 2.11 -5.42 -4.33
C VAL A 164 1.00 -5.70 -3.33
N ILE A 165 1.33 -6.43 -2.27
CA ILE A 165 0.35 -6.89 -1.28
C ILE A 165 0.15 -5.80 -0.22
N PRO A 166 -1.08 -5.31 0.01
CA PRO A 166 -1.34 -4.33 1.05
C PRO A 166 -1.25 -4.92 2.46
N ILE A 167 -0.65 -4.16 3.36
CA ILE A 167 -0.73 -4.31 4.82
C ILE A 167 -1.43 -3.04 5.31
N CYS A 168 -2.73 -3.12 5.58
CA CYS A 168 -3.58 -1.94 5.74
C CYS A 168 -4.33 -1.95 7.08
N SER A 169 -4.69 -0.78 7.58
CA SER A 169 -5.66 -0.67 8.67
C SER A 169 -7.06 -1.07 8.19
N SER A 170 -7.91 -1.49 9.13
CA SER A 170 -9.27 -1.95 8.87
C SER A 170 -10.26 -0.79 8.91
N THR A 171 -10.16 0.14 7.95
CA THR A 171 -11.00 1.34 7.89
C THR A 171 -11.46 1.69 6.47
N GLY A 172 -12.72 2.13 6.35
CA GLY A 172 -13.36 2.58 5.11
C GLY A 172 -13.10 1.64 3.93
N GLY A 173 -12.72 2.21 2.79
CA GLY A 173 -12.54 1.46 1.54
C GLY A 173 -11.43 0.40 1.58
N LEU A 174 -10.54 0.42 2.59
CA LEU A 174 -9.54 -0.64 2.76
C LEU A 174 -10.20 -1.98 3.15
N VAL A 175 -11.28 -1.94 3.94
CA VAL A 175 -12.07 -3.13 4.30
C VAL A 175 -12.78 -3.69 3.06
N ASP A 176 -13.25 -2.82 2.18
CA ASP A 176 -13.98 -3.23 0.97
C ASP A 176 -13.06 -3.78 -0.13
N THR A 177 -11.79 -3.35 -0.16
CA THR A 177 -10.87 -3.62 -1.28
C THR A 177 -9.77 -4.63 -0.94
N VAL A 178 -9.47 -4.86 0.34
CA VAL A 178 -8.44 -5.81 0.78
C VAL A 178 -9.09 -6.96 1.53
N SER A 179 -8.91 -8.18 1.02
CA SER A 179 -9.41 -9.40 1.63
C SER A 179 -8.28 -10.11 2.37
N GLU A 180 -8.48 -10.31 3.67
CA GLU A 180 -7.51 -10.89 4.60
C GLU A 180 -6.98 -12.25 4.12
N GLY A 181 -5.67 -12.36 3.95
CA GLY A 181 -4.99 -13.59 3.50
C GLY A 181 -5.24 -13.96 2.03
N VAL A 182 -6.04 -13.18 1.30
CA VAL A 182 -6.36 -13.40 -0.12
C VAL A 182 -5.70 -12.35 -1.00
N THR A 183 -5.84 -11.07 -0.66
CA THR A 183 -5.20 -9.95 -1.37
C THR A 183 -4.33 -9.09 -0.45
N GLY A 184 -4.41 -9.25 0.87
CA GLY A 184 -3.56 -8.49 1.79
C GLY A 184 -3.75 -8.86 3.25
N PHE A 185 -3.29 -7.97 4.12
CA PHE A 185 -3.31 -8.14 5.57
C PHE A 185 -3.93 -6.91 6.24
N HIS A 186 -4.85 -7.15 7.16
CA HIS A 186 -5.50 -6.17 8.00
C HIS A 186 -4.78 -6.04 9.34
N MET A 187 -4.60 -4.80 9.79
CA MET A 187 -3.96 -4.44 11.05
C MET A 187 -4.95 -4.09 12.16
N GLY A 188 -6.26 -4.13 11.87
CA GLY A 188 -7.28 -3.59 12.76
C GLY A 188 -7.49 -2.09 12.60
N SER A 189 -8.42 -1.54 13.37
CA SER A 189 -8.72 -0.11 13.39
C SER A 189 -7.79 0.62 14.34
N PHE A 190 -7.39 1.84 13.98
CA PHE A 190 -6.51 2.68 14.79
C PHE A 190 -7.27 3.75 15.54
N ASN A 191 -6.63 4.30 16.57
CA ASN A 191 -7.13 5.42 17.32
C ASN A 191 -7.24 6.66 16.41
N VAL A 192 -8.45 7.23 16.32
CA VAL A 192 -8.75 8.39 15.47
C VAL A 192 -8.48 9.74 16.18
N GLU A 193 -8.15 9.71 17.46
CA GLU A 193 -7.71 10.90 18.19
C GLU A 193 -6.24 11.21 17.82
N PHE A 194 -6.00 12.35 17.18
CA PHE A 194 -4.67 12.72 16.66
C PHE A 194 -3.73 13.33 17.72
N GLU A 195 -4.12 13.31 18.99
CA GLU A 195 -3.38 13.97 20.08
C GLU A 195 -2.07 13.23 20.41
N THR A 196 -2.12 11.90 20.41
CA THR A 196 -0.98 11.04 20.72
C THR A 196 -0.98 9.78 19.86
N VAL A 197 0.21 9.27 19.57
CA VAL A 197 0.36 7.95 18.96
C VAL A 197 0.04 6.88 20.00
N ASP A 198 -0.94 6.04 19.72
CA ASP A 198 -1.30 4.92 20.60
C ASP A 198 -0.27 3.79 20.47
N PRO A 199 0.39 3.36 21.56
CA PRO A 199 1.32 2.23 21.52
C PRO A 199 0.71 0.94 20.98
N ALA A 200 -0.60 0.74 21.14
CA ALA A 200 -1.30 -0.41 20.59
C ALA A 200 -1.33 -0.38 19.05
N ASP A 201 -1.50 0.80 18.44
CA ASP A 201 -1.48 0.97 16.99
C ASP A 201 -0.08 0.71 16.42
N VAL A 202 0.96 1.17 17.12
CA VAL A 202 2.36 0.91 16.77
C VAL A 202 2.65 -0.60 16.77
N ALA A 203 2.29 -1.29 17.85
CA ALA A 203 2.45 -2.74 17.97
C ALA A 203 1.61 -3.50 16.92
N ALA A 204 0.42 -3.00 16.58
CA ALA A 204 -0.42 -3.58 15.53
C ALA A 204 0.26 -3.47 14.16
N VAL A 205 0.90 -2.34 13.84
CA VAL A 205 1.71 -2.20 12.62
C VAL A 205 2.86 -3.20 12.61
N ALA A 206 3.70 -3.20 13.64
CA ALA A 206 4.89 -4.04 13.68
C ALA A 206 4.55 -5.53 13.59
N SER A 207 3.59 -6.00 14.40
CA SER A 207 3.17 -7.41 14.41
C SER A 207 2.61 -7.88 13.07
N ASN A 208 1.85 -7.03 12.36
CA ASN A 208 1.29 -7.38 11.06
C ASN A 208 2.31 -7.30 9.92
N VAL A 209 3.29 -6.40 10.02
CA VAL A 209 4.46 -6.43 9.13
C VAL A 209 5.20 -7.74 9.29
N THR A 210 5.55 -8.16 10.51
CA THR A 210 6.19 -9.46 10.76
C THR A 210 5.35 -10.63 10.25
N ARG A 211 4.02 -10.57 10.42
CA ARG A 211 3.09 -11.59 9.90
C ARG A 211 3.10 -11.68 8.38
N ALA A 212 3.13 -10.56 7.68
CA ALA A 212 3.23 -10.50 6.23
C ALA A 212 4.60 -11.00 5.73
N LEU A 213 5.68 -10.62 6.41
CA LEU A 213 7.05 -11.05 6.08
C LEU A 213 7.23 -12.56 6.19
N LYS A 214 6.56 -13.23 7.14
CA LYS A 214 6.53 -14.71 7.25
C LYS A 214 5.95 -15.39 6.01
N GLN A 215 5.11 -14.70 5.24
CA GLN A 215 4.58 -15.25 3.99
C GLN A 215 5.50 -14.98 2.80
N TYR A 216 6.50 -14.11 2.91
CA TYR A 216 7.34 -13.76 1.77
C TYR A 216 7.98 -15.01 1.14
N LYS A 217 7.87 -15.12 -0.18
CA LYS A 217 8.29 -16.29 -1.00
C LYS A 217 7.56 -17.61 -0.74
N THR A 218 6.55 -17.67 0.13
CA THR A 218 5.72 -18.88 0.28
C THR A 218 4.74 -19.02 -0.88
N PRO A 219 4.15 -20.20 -1.12
CA PRO A 219 3.06 -20.35 -2.10
C PRO A 219 1.88 -19.41 -1.84
N SER A 220 1.59 -19.09 -0.57
CA SER A 220 0.54 -18.14 -0.19
C SER A 220 0.86 -16.73 -0.69
N PHE A 221 2.10 -16.26 -0.56
CA PHE A 221 2.51 -14.96 -1.13
C PHE A 221 2.32 -14.91 -2.65
N HIS A 222 2.74 -15.96 -3.36
CA HIS A 222 2.55 -16.00 -4.82
C HIS A 222 1.07 -16.00 -5.19
N ALA A 223 0.22 -16.72 -4.46
CA ALA A 223 -1.23 -16.70 -4.66
C ALA A 223 -1.82 -15.30 -4.41
N MET A 224 -1.41 -14.62 -3.33
CA MET A 224 -1.85 -13.25 -3.04
C MET A 224 -1.44 -12.27 -4.15
N VAL A 225 -0.22 -12.36 -4.68
CA VAL A 225 0.23 -11.55 -5.83
C VAL A 225 -0.68 -11.76 -7.04
N GLN A 226 -1.01 -13.02 -7.37
CA GLN A 226 -1.90 -13.33 -8.49
C GLN A 226 -3.31 -12.79 -8.25
N ASN A 227 -3.86 -12.98 -7.05
CA ASN A 227 -5.18 -12.47 -6.68
C ASN A 227 -5.25 -10.94 -6.76
N CYS A 228 -4.19 -10.24 -6.38
CA CYS A 228 -4.09 -8.78 -6.50
C CYS A 228 -4.14 -8.32 -7.96
N MET A 229 -3.36 -8.98 -8.84
CA MET A 229 -3.29 -8.62 -10.26
C MET A 229 -4.53 -9.04 -11.05
N ALA A 230 -5.27 -10.04 -10.58
CA ALA A 230 -6.52 -10.51 -11.15
C ALA A 230 -7.74 -9.63 -10.82
N GLN A 231 -7.60 -8.68 -9.88
CA GLN A 231 -8.70 -7.76 -9.57
C GLN A 231 -9.10 -6.94 -10.79
N THR A 232 -10.41 -6.72 -10.92
CA THR A 232 -10.99 -5.85 -11.94
C THR A 232 -11.25 -4.49 -11.32
N TYR A 233 -10.86 -3.42 -12.02
CA TYR A 233 -11.01 -2.05 -11.55
C TYR A 233 -11.93 -1.29 -12.51
N LEU A 234 -12.85 -0.48 -11.95
CA LEU A 234 -13.61 0.48 -12.74
C LEU A 234 -12.65 1.59 -13.21
N GLU A 235 -12.69 1.94 -14.50
CA GLU A 235 -11.93 3.10 -14.98
C GLU A 235 -12.59 4.37 -14.43
N ARG A 236 -11.79 5.38 -14.05
CA ARG A 236 -12.27 6.68 -13.54
C ARG A 236 -13.22 7.42 -14.51
N THR A 237 -13.36 6.94 -15.74
CA THR A 237 -14.27 7.43 -16.80
C THR A 237 -15.68 6.83 -16.73
N GLY A 238 -15.94 5.86 -15.83
CA GLY A 238 -17.22 5.16 -15.70
C GLY A 238 -17.45 4.05 -16.72
N LYS A 239 -16.42 3.61 -17.45
CA LYS A 239 -16.49 2.46 -18.36
C LYS A 239 -15.77 1.25 -17.78
N GLU A 240 -16.43 0.10 -17.81
CA GLU A 240 -15.78 -1.19 -17.56
C GLU A 240 -14.81 -1.49 -18.71
N VAL A 241 -13.59 -1.91 -18.39
CA VAL A 241 -12.59 -2.31 -19.38
C VAL A 241 -12.26 -3.80 -19.15
N GLY A 242 -12.79 -4.67 -20.01
CA GLY A 242 -12.44 -6.10 -20.06
C GLY A 242 -13.57 -7.01 -19.60
N GLY A 243 -14.06 -7.82 -20.54
CA GLY A 243 -15.28 -8.63 -20.37
C GLY A 243 -15.11 -9.87 -19.50
N GLY A 244 -16.18 -10.14 -18.74
CA GLY A 244 -16.55 -11.48 -18.27
C GLY A 244 -16.19 -11.81 -16.83
N SER A 245 -16.97 -11.33 -15.86
CA SER A 245 -17.74 -12.20 -14.95
C SER A 245 -18.60 -11.38 -13.98
N SER A 246 -19.92 -11.48 -14.21
CA SER A 246 -21.03 -11.51 -13.24
C SER A 246 -20.78 -10.94 -11.83
N TRP A 247 -21.49 -9.85 -11.51
CA TRP A 247 -22.18 -9.77 -10.22
C TRP A 247 -23.64 -9.40 -10.44
N ALA A 248 -24.48 -10.44 -10.48
CA ALA A 248 -25.89 -10.31 -10.18
C ALA A 248 -26.09 -10.39 -8.67
N ARG A 249 -26.78 -9.40 -8.10
CA ARG A 249 -27.88 -9.62 -7.13
C ARG A 249 -29.02 -8.76 -7.65
N VAL A 250 -30.02 -9.37 -8.28
CA VAL A 250 -31.24 -9.93 -7.64
C VAL A 250 -31.91 -8.86 -6.80
N GLU A 251 -33.13 -8.52 -7.21
CA GLU A 251 -34.10 -7.64 -6.54
C GLU A 251 -34.17 -7.85 -5.02
#